data_AF-A0ABD1TEG0-F1
#
_entry.id   AF-A0ABD1TEG0-F1
#
_cell.length_a   1.000
_cell.length_b   1.000
_cell.length_c   1.000
_cell.angle_alpha   90.00
_cell.angle_beta   90.00
_cell.angle_gamma   90.00
#
_symmetry.space_group_name_H-M   'P 1'
#
loop_
_entity.id
_entity.type
_entity.pdbx_description
1 polymer ?
#
loop_
_entity_poly.entity_id
_entity_poly.type
_entity_poly.pdbx_seq_one_letter_code
_entity_poly.pdbx_strand_id
1 'polypeptide(L)'
;MGETLDGAKISYLDINTEKKIIEEKLRELEAQNASKIQITSEMRNLGIERAKLHGWPNTYSFTKAMGEMLLENLKENIKVIIVRPTIITSTYKEPFSGWIEGIRTVDNIFVSYGKGKLKFFVGDPDSTLDMIPGDMVVNSMVVAMAVHSNQPSHRLIYHIGSSRTNPLKYARMKLLMNSFLTKNPLLDKRGNPIRVEKAKILETMASFHRYIAVRYLPFIKMLMLVNILLCNHFESLYANARRKINYTVRLAELYKPYLFFQGIFDDSNAENLRTTIRGSNVFNFDPKCIQWEDYFVNTHFPGIAKYVLK
;
A
#
# COMPACT_ATOMS: atom_id res chain seq x y z
N MET A 1 -15.74 -18.83 12.78
CA MET A 1 -14.61 -18.51 13.69
C MET A 1 -13.37 -18.23 12.86
N GLY A 2 -12.38 -17.48 13.36
CA GLY A 2 -11.21 -17.05 12.58
C GLY A 2 -9.86 -17.36 13.22
N GLU A 3 -8.84 -17.52 12.39
CA GLU A 3 -7.44 -17.73 12.78
C GLU A 3 -6.69 -16.40 12.94
N THR A 4 -5.73 -16.32 13.86
CA THR A 4 -4.81 -15.18 13.98
C THR A 4 -3.45 -15.50 13.36
N LEU A 5 -2.60 -14.49 13.19
CA LEU A 5 -1.24 -14.71 12.68
C LEU A 5 -0.30 -15.23 13.77
N ASP A 6 0.73 -15.99 13.38
CA ASP A 6 1.80 -16.41 14.29
C ASP A 6 2.41 -15.20 15.01
N GLY A 7 2.51 -15.30 16.33
CA GLY A 7 2.98 -14.20 17.19
C GLY A 7 1.90 -13.18 17.59
N ALA A 8 0.63 -13.42 17.25
CA ALA A 8 -0.49 -12.65 17.80
C ALA A 8 -0.57 -12.80 19.33
N LYS A 9 -1.03 -11.74 20.01
CA LYS A 9 -1.21 -11.75 21.47
C LYS A 9 -2.39 -12.62 21.89
N ILE A 10 -3.36 -12.79 21.00
CA ILE A 10 -4.51 -13.67 21.17
C ILE A 10 -4.47 -14.66 20.01
N SER A 11 -4.59 -15.95 20.33
CA SER A 11 -4.52 -17.06 19.37
C SER A 11 -5.83 -17.29 18.61
N TYR A 12 -6.85 -16.47 18.85
CA TYR A 12 -8.21 -16.70 18.39
C TYR A 12 -8.93 -15.39 18.04
N LEU A 13 -9.64 -15.40 16.91
CA LEU A 13 -10.40 -14.25 16.42
C LEU A 13 -11.90 -14.58 16.35
N ASP A 14 -12.66 -13.91 17.21
CA ASP A 14 -14.12 -13.88 17.16
C ASP A 14 -14.61 -12.56 16.55
N ILE A 15 -15.15 -12.65 15.33
CA ILE A 15 -15.61 -11.49 14.56
C ILE A 15 -16.82 -10.82 15.22
N ASN A 16 -17.70 -11.59 15.90
CA ASN A 16 -18.84 -11.02 16.62
C ASN A 16 -18.38 -10.26 17.85
N THR A 17 -17.37 -10.77 18.56
CA THR A 17 -16.74 -10.05 19.67
C THR A 17 -16.10 -8.75 19.19
N GLU A 18 -15.32 -8.78 18.09
CA GLU A 18 -14.72 -7.55 17.53
C GLU A 18 -15.79 -6.52 17.14
N LYS A 19 -16.88 -6.96 16.51
CA LYS A 19 -18.00 -6.09 16.13
C LYS A 19 -18.62 -5.44 17.38
N LYS A 20 -18.90 -6.22 18.42
CA LYS A 20 -19.47 -5.71 19.68
C LYS A 20 -18.56 -4.68 20.36
N ILE A 21 -17.25 -4.94 20.41
CA ILE A 21 -16.26 -4.00 20.99
C ILE A 21 -16.28 -2.65 20.25
N ILE A 22 -16.30 -2.69 18.91
CA ILE A 22 -16.32 -1.47 18.09
C ILE A 22 -17.63 -0.71 18.28
N GLU A 23 -18.77 -1.40 18.31
CA GLU A 23 -20.10 -0.79 18.52
C GLU A 23 -20.25 -0.19 19.93
N GLU A 24 -19.72 -0.86 20.95
CA GLU A 24 -19.70 -0.34 22.33
C GLU A 24 -18.84 0.92 22.43
N LYS A 25 -17.65 0.92 21.84
CA LYS A 25 -16.79 2.11 21.86
C LYS A 25 -17.42 3.29 21.14
N LEU A 26 -18.07 3.04 19.99
CA LEU A 26 -18.75 4.10 19.25
C LEU A 26 -19.90 4.70 20.09
N ARG A 27 -20.75 3.85 20.67
CA ARG A 27 -21.85 4.30 21.56
C ARG A 27 -21.34 5.08 22.77
N GLU A 28 -20.23 4.66 23.38
CA GLU A 28 -19.59 5.38 24.49
C GLU A 28 -19.18 6.80 24.07
N LEU A 29 -18.51 6.93 22.93
CA LEU A 29 -18.05 8.22 22.42
C LEU A 29 -19.22 9.14 22.03
N GLU A 30 -20.28 8.58 21.45
CA GLU A 30 -21.51 9.30 21.13
C GLU A 30 -22.22 9.78 22.40
N ALA A 31 -22.34 8.93 23.42
CA ALA A 31 -22.94 9.29 24.71
C ALA A 31 -22.14 10.39 25.44
N GLN A 32 -20.83 10.47 25.21
CA GLN A 32 -19.97 11.55 25.72
C GLN A 32 -20.08 12.85 24.91
N ASN A 33 -20.94 12.91 23.88
CA ASN A 33 -21.05 14.02 22.94
C ASN A 33 -19.69 14.37 22.28
N ALA A 34 -18.84 13.36 22.03
CA ALA A 34 -17.55 13.56 21.40
C ALA A 34 -17.73 14.15 19.98
N SER A 35 -16.86 15.07 19.60
CA SER A 35 -16.88 15.63 18.25
C SER A 35 -16.59 14.55 17.20
N LYS A 36 -17.08 14.74 15.96
CA LYS A 36 -16.80 13.84 14.83
C LYS A 36 -15.30 13.59 14.61
N ILE A 37 -14.47 14.61 14.87
CA ILE A 37 -13.00 14.52 14.76
C ILE A 37 -12.45 13.60 15.84
N GLN A 38 -12.91 13.74 17.08
CA GLN A 38 -12.52 12.86 18.19
C GLN A 38 -12.96 11.42 17.92
N ILE A 39 -14.22 11.19 17.55
CA ILE A 39 -14.75 9.87 17.20
C ILE A 39 -13.88 9.22 16.11
N THR A 40 -13.61 9.95 15.03
CA THR A 40 -12.79 9.43 13.92
C THR A 40 -11.36 9.09 14.37
N SER A 41 -10.78 9.87 15.28
CA SER A 41 -9.43 9.62 15.79
C SER A 41 -9.39 8.39 16.69
N GLU A 42 -10.30 8.32 17.67
CA GLU A 42 -10.38 7.23 18.65
C GLU A 42 -10.71 5.90 17.97
N MET A 43 -11.72 5.87 17.10
CA MET A 43 -12.11 4.65 16.37
C MET A 43 -10.99 4.15 15.45
N ARG A 44 -10.22 5.05 14.85
CA ARG A 44 -9.04 4.69 14.05
C ARG A 44 -7.93 4.09 14.90
N ASN A 45 -7.66 4.67 16.07
CA ASN A 45 -6.64 4.15 16.98
C ASN A 45 -7.04 2.78 17.53
N LEU A 46 -8.30 2.63 17.95
CA LEU A 46 -8.86 1.35 18.37
C LEU A 46 -8.70 0.30 17.27
N GLY A 47 -9.09 0.59 16.04
CA GLY A 47 -8.95 -0.36 14.94
C GLY A 47 -7.49 -0.82 14.72
N ILE A 48 -6.52 0.10 14.81
CA ILE A 48 -5.09 -0.26 14.70
C ILE A 48 -4.66 -1.15 15.85
N GLU A 49 -5.12 -0.86 17.07
CA GLU A 49 -4.84 -1.69 18.25
C GLU A 49 -5.44 -3.09 18.09
N ARG A 50 -6.70 -3.20 17.68
CA ARG A 50 -7.37 -4.49 17.43
C ARG A 50 -6.65 -5.31 16.36
N ALA A 51 -6.26 -4.67 15.25
CA ALA A 51 -5.50 -5.36 14.20
C ALA A 51 -4.19 -5.96 14.75
N LYS A 52 -3.41 -5.15 15.50
CA LYS A 52 -2.14 -5.58 16.08
C LYS A 52 -2.30 -6.67 17.14
N LEU A 53 -3.39 -6.63 17.90
CA LEU A 53 -3.72 -7.65 18.90
C LEU A 53 -3.79 -9.04 18.26
N HIS A 54 -4.37 -9.11 17.06
CA HIS A 54 -4.53 -10.32 16.25
C HIS A 54 -3.37 -10.58 15.26
N GLY A 55 -2.26 -9.85 15.40
CA GLY A 55 -1.05 -10.02 14.60
C GLY A 55 -1.04 -9.28 13.25
N TRP A 56 -2.14 -8.62 12.87
CA TRP A 56 -2.23 -7.91 11.59
C TRP A 56 -1.58 -6.52 11.65
N PRO A 57 -0.87 -6.10 10.59
CA PRO A 57 -0.11 -4.85 10.60
C PRO A 57 -1.00 -3.59 10.63
N ASN A 58 -2.21 -3.69 10.09
CA ASN A 58 -3.18 -2.59 10.06
C ASN A 58 -4.62 -3.10 9.90
N THR A 59 -5.56 -2.17 10.08
CA THR A 59 -7.01 -2.40 9.94
C THR A 59 -7.41 -2.92 8.56
N TYR A 60 -6.72 -2.49 7.49
CA TYR A 60 -7.03 -2.94 6.14
C TYR A 60 -6.79 -4.44 5.98
N SER A 61 -5.60 -4.91 6.32
CA SER A 61 -5.24 -6.33 6.19
C SER A 61 -6.09 -7.19 7.13
N PHE A 62 -6.34 -6.68 8.34
CA PHE A 62 -7.19 -7.34 9.32
C PHE A 62 -8.64 -7.53 8.83
N THR A 63 -9.24 -6.48 8.27
CA THR A 63 -10.63 -6.56 7.78
C THR A 63 -10.75 -7.43 6.53
N LYS A 64 -9.73 -7.45 5.67
CA LYS A 64 -9.68 -8.40 4.53
C LYS A 64 -9.60 -9.84 5.00
N ALA A 65 -8.76 -10.15 5.99
CA ALA A 65 -8.67 -11.47 6.59
C ALA A 65 -10.01 -11.92 7.21
N MET A 66 -10.65 -11.04 8.01
CA MET A 66 -11.98 -11.31 8.55
C MET A 66 -13.03 -11.55 7.46
N GLY A 67 -12.98 -10.79 6.36
CA GLY A 67 -13.87 -10.98 5.22
C GLY A 67 -13.72 -12.35 4.57
N GLU A 68 -12.49 -12.82 4.38
CA GLU A 68 -12.23 -14.18 3.88
C GLU A 68 -12.75 -15.26 4.83
N MET A 69 -12.55 -15.10 6.13
CA MET A 69 -13.07 -16.02 7.15
C MET A 69 -14.61 -16.04 7.17
N LEU A 70 -15.26 -14.89 7.01
CA LEU A 70 -16.71 -14.82 6.91
C LEU A 70 -17.23 -15.53 5.66
N LEU A 71 -16.60 -15.29 4.51
CA LEU A 71 -16.98 -15.97 3.26
C LEU A 71 -16.85 -17.48 3.40
N GLU A 72 -15.79 -17.97 4.06
CA GLU A 72 -15.61 -19.40 4.29
C GLU A 72 -16.67 -20.00 5.21
N ASN A 73 -17.09 -19.27 6.24
CA ASN A 73 -18.12 -19.71 7.17
C ASN A 73 -19.55 -19.61 6.59
N LEU A 74 -19.79 -18.68 5.65
CA LEU A 74 -21.13 -18.36 5.12
C LEU A 74 -21.38 -18.87 3.70
N LYS A 75 -20.40 -19.48 3.03
CA LYS A 75 -20.51 -19.88 1.62
C LYS A 75 -21.60 -20.90 1.34
N GLU A 76 -22.09 -21.66 2.33
CA GLU A 76 -23.05 -22.76 2.15
C GLU A 76 -22.73 -23.60 0.88
N ASN A 77 -23.61 -23.58 -0.12
CA ASN A 77 -23.47 -24.29 -1.40
C ASN A 77 -22.88 -23.42 -2.54
N ILE A 78 -22.51 -22.17 -2.27
CA ILE A 78 -21.93 -21.24 -3.24
C ILE A 78 -20.44 -21.56 -3.43
N LYS A 79 -20.01 -21.64 -4.69
CA LYS A 79 -18.59 -21.76 -5.05
C LYS A 79 -17.88 -20.43 -4.78
N VAL A 80 -16.83 -20.46 -3.97
CA VAL A 80 -16.05 -19.28 -3.62
C VAL A 80 -14.59 -19.47 -4.03
N ILE A 81 -14.10 -18.54 -4.84
CA ILE A 81 -12.68 -18.40 -5.20
C ILE A 81 -12.19 -17.10 -4.59
N ILE A 82 -11.08 -17.16 -3.85
CA ILE A 82 -10.44 -16.00 -3.26
C ILE A 82 -9.20 -15.66 -4.07
N VAL A 83 -9.17 -14.46 -4.64
CA VAL A 83 -8.01 -13.93 -5.35
C VAL A 83 -7.35 -12.87 -4.47
N ARG A 84 -6.07 -13.06 -4.15
CA ARG A 84 -5.24 -12.18 -3.34
C ARG A 84 -4.20 -11.51 -4.23
N PRO A 85 -4.53 -10.39 -4.88
CA PRO A 85 -3.55 -9.66 -5.65
C PRO A 85 -2.59 -8.91 -4.72
N THR A 86 -1.35 -8.79 -5.17
CA THR A 86 -0.37 -7.88 -4.56
C THR A 86 -0.66 -6.41 -4.94
N ILE A 87 0.31 -5.50 -4.78
CA ILE A 87 0.18 -4.10 -5.18
C ILE A 87 -0.14 -4.01 -6.68
N ILE A 88 -1.38 -3.61 -6.97
CA ILE A 88 -1.85 -3.44 -8.34
C ILE A 88 -1.30 -2.13 -8.92
N THR A 89 -0.73 -2.23 -10.11
CA THR A 89 -0.25 -1.11 -10.92
C THR A 89 -1.16 -0.86 -12.10
N SER A 90 -0.75 0.02 -13.03
CA SER A 90 -1.49 0.20 -14.28
C SER A 90 -1.64 -1.11 -15.06
N THR A 91 -2.45 -1.08 -16.10
CA THR A 91 -2.54 -2.20 -17.03
C THR A 91 -1.24 -2.39 -17.80
N TYR A 92 -0.89 -3.65 -18.07
CA TYR A 92 0.24 -4.02 -18.91
C TYR A 92 -0.11 -3.85 -20.38
N LYS A 93 -1.22 -4.46 -20.81
CA LYS A 93 -1.70 -4.49 -22.21
C LYS A 93 -3.15 -4.06 -22.35
N GLU A 94 -4.07 -4.62 -21.56
CA GLU A 94 -5.52 -4.52 -21.81
C GLU A 94 -6.23 -3.66 -20.75
N PRO A 95 -7.33 -2.94 -21.08
CA PRO A 95 -7.86 -2.70 -22.43
C PRO A 95 -6.94 -1.79 -23.28
N PHE A 96 -6.04 -1.06 -22.64
CA PHE A 96 -4.93 -0.34 -23.28
C PHE A 96 -3.82 -0.14 -22.25
N SER A 97 -2.57 -0.11 -22.70
CA SER A 97 -1.39 -0.07 -21.84
C SER A 97 -1.33 1.21 -20.99
N GLY A 98 -0.95 1.07 -19.72
CA GLY A 98 -0.71 2.20 -18.82
C GLY A 98 -1.98 2.81 -18.23
N TRP A 99 -3.16 2.22 -18.45
CA TRP A 99 -4.38 2.67 -17.82
C TRP A 99 -4.33 2.46 -16.31
N ILE A 100 -4.70 3.48 -15.55
CA ILE A 100 -4.81 3.43 -14.10
C ILE A 100 -5.90 4.38 -13.63
N GLU A 101 -6.63 3.96 -12.61
CA GLU A 101 -7.62 4.78 -11.93
C GLU A 101 -7.08 5.28 -10.59
N GLY A 102 -6.92 6.61 -10.51
CA GLY A 102 -6.47 7.30 -9.31
C GLY A 102 -5.00 7.07 -8.94
N ILE A 103 -4.59 7.66 -7.82
CA ILE A 103 -3.23 7.51 -7.27
C ILE A 103 -3.28 6.48 -6.14
N ARG A 104 -2.60 5.34 -6.30
CA ARG A 104 -2.44 4.31 -5.25
C ARG A 104 -1.08 4.46 -4.54
N THR A 105 -0.66 3.45 -3.78
CA THR A 105 0.48 3.55 -2.85
C THR A 105 1.78 3.93 -3.56
N VAL A 106 2.19 3.17 -4.59
CA VAL A 106 3.46 3.42 -5.29
C VAL A 106 3.38 4.66 -6.17
N ASP A 107 2.21 4.94 -6.75
CA ASP A 107 1.95 6.16 -7.52
C ASP A 107 2.08 7.41 -6.64
N ASN A 108 1.60 7.36 -5.39
CA ASN A 108 1.73 8.47 -4.44
C ASN A 108 3.20 8.78 -4.13
N ILE A 109 4.04 7.74 -4.03
CA ILE A 109 5.48 7.88 -3.85
C ILE A 109 6.09 8.54 -5.10
N PHE A 110 5.77 8.03 -6.29
CA PHE A 110 6.24 8.58 -7.57
C PHE A 110 5.87 10.06 -7.73
N VAL A 111 4.60 10.41 -7.54
CA VAL A 111 4.09 11.78 -7.67
C VAL A 111 4.67 12.70 -6.59
N SER A 112 4.79 12.23 -5.35
CA SER A 112 5.39 13.04 -4.27
C SER A 112 6.87 13.30 -4.52
N TYR A 113 7.59 12.34 -5.10
CA TYR A 113 8.98 12.50 -5.50
C TYR A 113 9.12 13.45 -6.68
N GLY A 114 8.33 13.26 -7.74
CA GLY A 114 8.31 14.13 -8.92
C GLY A 114 7.90 15.57 -8.62
N LYS A 115 7.02 15.79 -7.63
CA LYS A 115 6.66 17.13 -7.13
C LYS A 115 7.67 17.71 -6.13
N GLY A 116 8.80 17.04 -5.91
CA GLY A 116 9.87 17.48 -5.01
C GLY A 116 9.49 17.50 -3.52
N LYS A 117 8.35 16.89 -3.15
CA LYS A 117 7.84 16.84 -1.77
C LYS A 117 8.49 15.72 -0.95
N LEU A 118 8.85 14.62 -1.61
CA LEU A 118 9.56 13.51 -0.97
C LEU A 118 11.08 13.74 -1.07
N LYS A 119 11.74 13.96 0.06
CA LYS A 119 13.20 14.24 0.14
C LYS A 119 14.06 13.03 0.48
N PHE A 120 13.44 11.93 0.90
CA PHE A 120 14.08 10.69 1.27
C PHE A 120 13.09 9.54 1.11
N PHE A 121 13.61 8.35 0.87
CA PHE A 121 12.86 7.10 0.89
C PHE A 121 13.13 6.39 2.23
N VAL A 122 12.20 5.57 2.69
CA VAL A 122 12.35 4.75 3.90
C VAL A 122 12.04 3.32 3.51
N GLY A 123 12.87 2.38 3.90
CA GLY A 123 12.69 0.96 3.56
C GLY A 123 14.01 0.26 3.32
N ASP A 124 13.97 -1.06 3.36
CA ASP A 124 15.11 -1.90 3.04
C ASP A 124 15.34 -1.88 1.52
N PRO A 125 16.54 -1.51 1.03
CA PRO A 125 16.84 -1.50 -0.40
C PRO A 125 16.69 -2.89 -1.06
N ASP A 126 16.88 -3.96 -0.30
CA ASP A 126 16.86 -5.35 -0.76
C ASP A 126 15.50 -6.02 -0.59
N SER A 127 14.53 -5.35 0.05
CA SER A 127 13.14 -5.81 0.08
C SER A 127 12.57 -5.92 -1.34
N THR A 128 11.85 -7.02 -1.59
CA THR A 128 11.12 -7.23 -2.83
C THR A 128 9.80 -6.47 -2.80
N LEU A 129 9.59 -5.60 -3.79
CA LEU A 129 8.30 -4.98 -4.07
C LEU A 129 7.47 -5.95 -4.89
N ASP A 130 6.53 -6.62 -4.23
CA ASP A 130 5.58 -7.48 -4.92
C ASP A 130 4.53 -6.60 -5.59
N MET A 131 4.46 -6.64 -6.93
CA MET A 131 3.61 -5.78 -7.74
C MET A 131 3.05 -6.55 -8.93
N ILE A 132 1.84 -6.23 -9.37
CA ILE A 132 1.24 -6.88 -10.54
C ILE A 132 0.43 -5.87 -11.36
N PRO A 133 0.44 -5.94 -12.70
CA PRO A 133 -0.47 -5.15 -13.53
C PRO A 133 -1.94 -5.52 -13.33
N GLY A 134 -2.83 -4.52 -13.43
CA GLY A 134 -4.26 -4.71 -13.15
C GLY A 134 -4.97 -5.69 -14.09
N ASP A 135 -4.60 -5.70 -15.36
CA ASP A 135 -5.13 -6.63 -16.37
C ASP A 135 -4.73 -8.08 -16.10
N MET A 136 -3.53 -8.34 -15.58
CA MET A 136 -3.13 -9.69 -15.17
C MET A 136 -3.99 -10.21 -14.01
N VAL A 137 -4.39 -9.33 -13.08
CA VAL A 137 -5.32 -9.71 -12.01
C VAL A 137 -6.68 -10.10 -12.59
N VAL A 138 -7.23 -9.28 -13.48
CA VAL A 138 -8.52 -9.57 -14.13
C VAL A 138 -8.46 -10.85 -14.95
N ASN A 139 -7.40 -11.04 -15.74
CA ASN A 139 -7.18 -12.24 -16.52
C ASN A 139 -7.14 -13.49 -15.63
N SER A 140 -6.45 -13.43 -14.49
CA SER A 140 -6.44 -14.54 -13.53
C SER A 140 -7.82 -14.87 -12.97
N MET A 141 -8.67 -13.87 -12.71
CA MET A 141 -10.04 -14.05 -12.22
C MET A 141 -10.92 -14.74 -13.27
N VAL A 142 -10.86 -14.28 -14.53
CA VAL A 142 -11.60 -14.87 -15.64
C VAL A 142 -11.21 -16.33 -15.85
N VAL A 143 -9.90 -16.62 -15.85
CA VAL A 143 -9.38 -17.98 -16.00
C VAL A 143 -9.79 -18.86 -14.84
N ALA A 144 -9.69 -18.37 -13.59
CA ALA A 144 -10.14 -19.12 -12.41
C ALA A 144 -11.63 -19.47 -12.50
N MET A 145 -12.48 -18.52 -12.88
CA MET A 145 -13.91 -18.75 -13.06
C MET A 145 -14.20 -19.80 -14.13
N ALA A 146 -13.52 -19.72 -15.29
CA ALA A 146 -13.72 -20.65 -16.38
C ALA A 146 -13.31 -22.08 -16.01
N VAL A 147 -12.12 -22.25 -15.42
CA VAL A 147 -11.58 -23.57 -15.03
C VAL A 147 -12.43 -24.26 -13.96
N HIS A 148 -12.99 -23.48 -13.02
CA HIS A 148 -13.74 -24.03 -11.88
C HIS A 148 -15.26 -24.05 -12.07
N SER A 149 -15.75 -23.58 -13.22
CA SER A 149 -17.18 -23.57 -13.56
C SER A 149 -17.87 -24.93 -13.31
N ASN A 150 -17.20 -26.03 -13.68
CA ASN A 150 -17.72 -27.39 -13.60
C ASN A 150 -17.07 -28.29 -12.52
N GLN A 151 -16.18 -27.76 -11.67
CA GLN A 151 -15.48 -28.54 -10.64
C GLN A 151 -16.20 -28.52 -9.28
N PRO A 152 -16.02 -29.55 -8.42
CA PRO A 152 -16.55 -29.54 -7.06
C PRO A 152 -16.00 -28.37 -6.23
N SER A 153 -16.81 -27.89 -5.27
CA SER A 153 -16.48 -26.75 -4.42
C SER A 153 -15.35 -27.10 -3.45
N HIS A 154 -14.13 -26.68 -3.76
CA HIS A 154 -13.02 -26.66 -2.81
C HIS A 154 -12.59 -25.21 -2.56
N ARG A 155 -11.99 -24.97 -1.38
CA ARG A 155 -11.40 -23.66 -1.07
C ARG A 155 -10.24 -23.43 -2.03
N LEU A 156 -10.37 -22.42 -2.89
CA LEU A 156 -9.35 -22.06 -3.87
C LEU A 156 -8.88 -20.64 -3.60
N ILE A 157 -7.62 -20.54 -3.17
CA ILE A 157 -6.94 -19.26 -2.95
C ILE A 157 -5.85 -19.12 -4.00
N TYR A 158 -5.90 -18.02 -4.76
CA TYR A 158 -4.89 -17.63 -5.73
C TYR A 158 -4.18 -16.37 -5.27
N HIS A 159 -2.88 -16.48 -4.98
CA HIS A 159 -2.02 -15.31 -4.82
C HIS A 159 -1.55 -14.86 -6.20
N ILE A 160 -1.86 -13.62 -6.55
CA ILE A 160 -1.52 -13.04 -7.85
C ILE A 160 -0.48 -11.96 -7.62
N GLY A 161 0.78 -12.32 -7.85
CA GLY A 161 1.92 -11.46 -7.60
C GLY A 161 3.11 -11.86 -8.46
N SER A 162 4.24 -11.19 -8.24
CA SER A 162 5.48 -11.39 -8.98
C SER A 162 6.67 -11.69 -8.08
N SER A 163 6.55 -11.57 -6.75
CA SER A 163 7.71 -11.66 -5.85
C SER A 163 8.50 -12.96 -5.96
N ARG A 164 7.84 -14.08 -6.25
CA ARG A 164 8.50 -15.38 -6.42
C ARG A 164 9.10 -15.57 -7.81
N THR A 165 8.39 -15.15 -8.84
CA THR A 165 8.65 -15.51 -10.24
C THR A 165 9.38 -14.43 -11.03
N ASN A 166 9.18 -13.16 -10.69
CA ASN A 166 9.84 -11.99 -11.32
C ASN A 166 10.00 -10.84 -10.29
N PRO A 167 10.91 -10.98 -9.30
CA PRO A 167 11.06 -10.02 -8.21
C PRO A 167 11.61 -8.66 -8.66
N LEU A 168 11.03 -7.58 -8.16
CA LEU A 168 11.57 -6.22 -8.30
C LEU A 168 12.04 -5.69 -6.95
N LYS A 169 13.30 -5.27 -6.86
CA LYS A 169 13.86 -4.71 -5.61
C LYS A 169 13.48 -3.26 -5.39
N TYR A 170 13.29 -2.89 -4.11
CA TYR A 170 12.97 -1.52 -3.70
C TYR A 170 13.99 -0.49 -4.22
N ALA A 171 15.29 -0.80 -4.11
CA ALA A 171 16.35 0.05 -4.64
C ALA A 171 16.23 0.26 -6.17
N ARG A 172 15.87 -0.79 -6.93
CA ARG A 172 15.69 -0.69 -8.38
C ARG A 172 14.53 0.22 -8.73
N MET A 173 13.38 0.07 -8.04
CA MET A 173 12.22 0.96 -8.23
C MET A 173 12.58 2.43 -8.04
N LYS A 174 13.28 2.77 -6.95
CA LYS A 174 13.74 4.14 -6.70
C LYS A 174 14.63 4.67 -7.83
N LEU A 175 15.55 3.84 -8.34
CA LEU A 175 16.41 4.21 -9.47
C LEU A 175 15.60 4.50 -10.73
N LEU A 176 14.61 3.66 -11.05
CA LEU A 176 13.71 3.87 -12.19
C LEU A 176 12.93 5.18 -12.04
N MET A 177 12.35 5.44 -10.87
CA MET A 177 11.65 6.70 -10.60
C MET A 177 12.57 7.93 -10.78
N ASN A 178 13.79 7.89 -10.25
CA ASN A 178 14.74 9.01 -10.37
C ASN A 178 15.18 9.22 -11.83
N SER A 179 15.52 8.15 -12.54
CA SER A 179 15.94 8.20 -13.93
C SER A 179 14.83 8.79 -14.82
N PHE A 180 13.60 8.28 -14.65
CA PHE A 180 12.44 8.78 -15.39
C PHE A 180 12.17 10.26 -15.11
N LEU A 181 12.07 10.65 -13.83
CA LEU A 181 11.71 12.03 -13.44
C LEU A 181 12.83 13.05 -13.72
N THR A 182 14.08 12.61 -13.84
CA THR A 182 15.19 13.48 -14.26
C THR A 182 15.08 13.81 -15.75
N LYS A 183 14.65 12.85 -16.57
CA LYS A 183 14.45 13.04 -18.02
C LYS A 183 13.10 13.69 -18.34
N ASN A 184 12.07 13.38 -17.55
CA ASN A 184 10.69 13.82 -17.72
C ASN A 184 10.19 14.50 -16.42
N PRO A 185 10.66 15.72 -16.12
CA PRO A 185 10.26 16.41 -14.90
C PRO A 185 8.75 16.71 -14.90
N LEU A 186 8.11 16.51 -13.75
CA LEU A 186 6.73 16.97 -13.57
C LEU A 186 6.70 18.50 -13.54
N LEU A 187 5.58 19.09 -13.95
CA LEU A 187 5.41 20.53 -13.97
C LEU A 187 4.81 21.05 -12.67
N ASP A 188 5.23 22.25 -12.26
CA ASP A 188 4.58 22.99 -11.20
C ASP A 188 3.27 23.66 -11.68
N LYS A 189 2.59 24.39 -10.79
CA LYS A 189 1.33 25.08 -11.14
C LYS A 189 1.50 26.18 -12.20
N ARG A 190 2.73 26.61 -12.48
CA ARG A 190 3.09 27.64 -13.46
C ARG A 190 3.63 27.02 -14.75
N GLY A 191 3.65 25.69 -14.87
CA GLY A 191 4.19 24.99 -16.03
C GLY A 191 5.72 24.83 -16.02
N ASN A 192 6.41 25.16 -14.93
CA ASN A 192 7.87 25.02 -14.86
C ASN A 192 8.28 23.59 -14.49
N PRO A 193 9.34 23.05 -15.11
CA PRO A 193 9.91 21.76 -14.72
C PRO A 193 10.38 21.72 -13.26
N ILE A 194 9.92 20.74 -12.50
CA ILE A 194 10.39 20.50 -11.13
C ILE A 194 11.64 19.61 -11.18
N ARG A 195 12.77 20.15 -10.72
CA ARG A 195 14.02 19.39 -10.60
C ARG A 195 13.95 18.42 -9.42
N VAL A 196 14.04 17.13 -9.71
CA VAL A 196 14.17 16.09 -8.68
C VAL A 196 15.63 15.90 -8.28
N GLU A 197 15.88 15.86 -6.97
CA GLU A 197 17.19 15.51 -6.42
C GLU A 197 17.27 14.01 -6.15
N LYS A 198 18.49 13.44 -6.19
CA LYS A 198 18.71 12.04 -5.78
C LYS A 198 18.44 11.91 -4.28
N ALA A 199 17.23 11.51 -3.92
CA ALA A 199 16.85 11.25 -2.54
C ALA A 199 17.62 10.05 -1.98
N LYS A 200 18.02 10.08 -0.71
CA LYS A 200 18.64 8.93 -0.03
C LYS A 200 17.60 7.91 0.43
N ILE A 201 18.02 6.67 0.64
CA ILE A 201 17.22 5.65 1.33
C ILE A 201 17.62 5.65 2.80
N LEU A 202 16.63 5.64 3.68
CA LEU A 202 16.78 5.44 5.11
C LEU A 202 16.43 3.99 5.40
N GLU A 203 17.47 3.16 5.49
CA GLU A 203 17.40 1.69 5.44
C GLU A 203 16.89 1.05 6.73
N THR A 204 16.66 1.84 7.77
CA THR A 204 16.06 1.38 9.03
C THR A 204 15.20 2.46 9.65
N MET A 205 14.22 2.06 10.48
CA MET A 205 13.45 3.02 11.29
C MET A 205 14.33 3.85 12.24
N ALA A 206 15.45 3.29 12.73
CA ALA A 206 16.41 4.03 13.53
C ALA A 206 17.10 5.15 12.72
N SER A 207 17.53 4.85 11.49
CA SER A 207 18.09 5.86 10.58
C SER A 207 17.06 6.93 10.20
N PHE A 208 15.79 6.54 10.02
CA PHE A 208 14.68 7.44 9.77
C PHE A 208 14.44 8.39 10.95
N HIS A 209 14.28 7.87 12.17
CA HIS A 209 14.08 8.69 13.36
C HIS A 209 15.27 9.62 13.62
N ARG A 210 16.51 9.13 13.46
CA ARG A 210 17.71 9.96 13.56
C ARG A 210 17.68 11.10 12.54
N TYR A 211 17.29 10.81 11.30
CA TYR A 211 17.18 11.83 10.26
C TYR A 211 16.12 12.89 10.59
N ILE A 212 14.93 12.49 11.06
CA ILE A 212 13.90 13.41 11.52
C ILE A 212 14.40 14.28 12.69
N ALA A 213 15.05 13.64 13.67
CA ALA A 213 15.55 14.29 14.87
C ALA A 213 16.66 15.31 14.59
N VAL A 214 17.55 15.04 13.64
CA VAL A 214 18.66 15.95 13.30
C VAL A 214 18.22 17.02 12.31
N ARG A 215 17.47 16.66 11.26
CA ARG A 215 17.20 17.58 10.14
C ARG A 215 15.99 18.49 10.35
N TYR A 216 14.99 18.03 11.09
CA TYR A 216 13.68 18.71 11.17
C TYR A 216 13.32 19.16 12.59
N LEU A 217 13.59 18.37 13.64
CA LEU A 217 13.22 18.78 15.00
C LEU A 217 13.90 20.08 15.48
N PRO A 218 15.18 20.39 15.17
CA PRO A 218 15.79 21.64 15.59
C PRO A 218 15.11 22.85 14.95
N PHE A 219 14.76 22.74 13.66
CA PHE A 219 14.01 23.77 12.94
C PHE A 219 12.64 24.01 13.58
N ILE A 220 11.91 22.95 13.95
CA ILE A 220 10.61 23.09 14.62
C ILE A 220 10.74 23.71 16.01
N LYS A 221 11.76 23.32 16.79
CA LYS A 221 12.01 23.93 18.10
C LYS A 221 12.37 25.41 17.99
N MET A 222 13.19 25.78 17.01
CA MET A 222 13.52 27.17 16.73
C MET A 222 12.26 27.95 16.32
N LEU A 223 11.46 27.40 15.42
CA LEU A 223 10.20 28.03 14.98
C LEU A 223 9.21 28.20 16.14
N MET A 224 9.16 27.24 17.07
CA MET A 224 8.36 27.35 18.29
C MET A 224 8.83 28.51 19.18
N LEU A 225 10.15 28.63 19.40
CA LEU A 225 10.72 29.72 20.21
C LEU A 225 10.46 31.09 19.57
N VAL A 226 10.69 31.23 18.26
CA VAL A 226 10.41 32.47 17.52
C VAL A 226 8.92 32.81 17.58
N ASN A 227 8.05 31.80 17.46
CA ASN A 227 6.61 32.00 17.56
C ASN A 227 6.20 32.54 18.95
N ILE A 228 6.76 31.98 20.03
CA ILE A 228 6.51 32.46 21.40
C ILE A 228 7.04 33.88 21.59
N LEU A 229 8.27 34.16 21.14
CA LEU A 229 8.90 35.49 21.27
C LEU A 229 8.15 36.58 20.50
N LEU A 230 7.49 36.22 19.40
CA LEU A 230 6.71 37.13 18.57
C LEU A 230 5.20 37.01 18.83
N CYS A 231 4.81 36.71 20.07
CA CYS A 231 3.42 36.69 20.53
C CYS A 231 2.47 35.86 19.64
N ASN A 232 2.92 34.68 19.24
CA ASN A 232 2.20 33.72 18.39
C ASN A 232 1.91 34.19 16.94
N HIS A 233 2.66 35.17 16.43
CA HIS A 233 2.52 35.68 15.06
C HIS A 233 2.69 34.59 13.98
N PHE A 234 3.47 33.53 14.26
CA PHE A 234 3.76 32.44 13.33
C PHE A 234 3.05 31.13 13.68
N GLU A 235 1.99 31.16 14.49
CA GLU A 235 1.34 29.96 15.04
C GLU A 235 0.90 29.01 13.92
N SER A 236 0.31 29.56 12.85
CA SER A 236 -0.11 28.77 11.69
C SER A 236 1.08 28.07 11.01
N LEU A 237 2.23 28.75 10.85
CA LEU A 237 3.41 28.14 10.24
C LEU A 237 3.99 27.03 11.13
N TYR A 238 4.10 27.29 12.44
CA TYR A 238 4.57 26.31 13.42
C TYR A 238 3.66 25.08 13.46
N ALA A 239 2.35 25.27 13.63
CA ALA A 239 1.36 24.20 13.68
C ALA A 239 1.38 23.36 12.40
N ASN A 240 1.48 24.00 11.22
CA ASN A 240 1.56 23.30 9.94
C ASN A 240 2.85 22.49 9.79
N ALA A 241 4.00 23.04 10.19
CA ALA A 241 5.29 22.35 10.11
C ALA A 241 5.32 21.12 11.06
N ARG A 242 4.85 21.29 12.30
CA ARG A 242 4.71 20.20 13.28
C ARG A 242 3.76 19.12 12.78
N ARG A 243 2.59 19.51 12.25
CA ARG A 243 1.60 18.58 11.68
C ARG A 243 2.19 17.74 10.54
N LYS A 244 2.96 18.34 9.64
CA LYS A 244 3.62 17.63 8.52
C LYS A 244 4.62 16.59 9.00
N ILE A 245 5.44 16.90 10.00
CA ILE A 245 6.42 15.94 10.56
C ILE A 245 5.70 14.80 11.28
N ASN A 246 4.73 15.11 12.14
CA ASN A 246 3.92 14.09 12.82
C ASN A 246 3.22 13.16 11.82
N TYR A 247 2.67 13.72 10.75
CA TYR A 247 2.08 12.95 9.66
C TYR A 247 3.10 12.05 8.96
N THR A 248 4.31 12.56 8.68
CA THR A 248 5.39 11.79 8.04
C THR A 248 5.84 10.62 8.91
N VAL A 249 6.07 10.85 10.22
CA VAL A 249 6.42 9.80 11.18
C VAL A 249 5.30 8.75 11.26
N ARG A 250 4.05 9.19 11.36
CA ARG A 250 2.89 8.29 11.39
C ARG A 250 2.80 7.41 10.13
N LEU A 251 3.03 7.97 8.95
CA LEU A 251 3.04 7.19 7.71
C LEU A 251 4.18 6.17 7.68
N ALA A 252 5.39 6.57 8.09
CA ALA A 252 6.52 5.65 8.15
C ALA A 252 6.25 4.48 9.10
N GLU A 253 5.67 4.74 10.28
CA GLU A 253 5.26 3.68 11.22
C GLU A 253 4.15 2.79 10.69
N LEU A 254 3.16 3.36 9.99
CA LEU A 254 2.07 2.59 9.38
C LEU A 254 2.56 1.66 8.27
N TYR A 255 3.54 2.12 7.47
CA TYR A 255 4.08 1.36 6.35
C TYR A 255 5.31 0.51 6.70
N LYS A 256 5.90 0.69 7.88
CA LYS A 256 7.03 -0.11 8.40
C LYS A 256 6.92 -1.61 8.10
N PRO A 257 5.81 -2.32 8.39
CA PRO A 257 5.74 -3.76 8.13
C PRO A 257 5.83 -4.14 6.65
N TYR A 258 5.60 -3.21 5.72
CA TYR A 258 5.72 -3.42 4.28
C TYR A 258 7.08 -2.95 3.74
N LEU A 259 7.59 -1.82 4.25
CA LEU A 259 8.86 -1.22 3.80
C LEU A 259 10.09 -2.06 4.15
N PHE A 260 9.97 -2.93 5.14
CA PHE A 260 11.04 -3.82 5.61
C PHE A 260 10.62 -5.31 5.51
N PHE A 261 9.62 -5.63 4.69
CA PHE A 261 9.19 -7.01 4.50
C PHE A 261 10.18 -7.76 3.62
N GLN A 262 10.67 -8.90 4.08
CA GLN A 262 11.63 -9.74 3.36
C GLN A 262 11.01 -11.03 2.81
N GLY A 263 9.72 -11.27 3.08
CA GLY A 263 9.04 -12.46 2.60
C GLY A 263 8.78 -12.44 1.09
N ILE A 264 8.61 -13.63 0.54
CA ILE A 264 8.19 -13.88 -0.83
C ILE A 264 6.85 -14.62 -0.76
N PHE A 265 5.87 -14.19 -1.55
CA PHE A 265 4.56 -14.82 -1.57
C PHE A 265 4.56 -16.00 -2.53
N ASP A 266 4.01 -17.13 -2.08
CA ASP A 266 3.90 -18.32 -2.91
C ASP A 266 2.72 -18.20 -3.88
N ASP A 267 3.04 -18.20 -5.18
CA ASP A 267 2.11 -18.11 -6.30
C ASP A 267 1.87 -19.48 -6.99
N SER A 268 2.28 -20.59 -6.37
CA SER A 268 2.19 -21.94 -6.95
C SER A 268 0.78 -22.31 -7.45
N ASN A 269 -0.28 -21.95 -6.72
CA ASN A 269 -1.65 -22.17 -7.18
C ASN A 269 -1.96 -21.39 -8.47
N ALA A 270 -1.52 -20.13 -8.56
CA ALA A 270 -1.75 -19.30 -9.73
C ALA A 270 -0.96 -19.82 -10.94
N GLU A 271 0.28 -20.28 -10.73
CA GLU A 271 1.06 -20.94 -11.78
C GLU A 271 0.37 -22.21 -12.27
N ASN A 272 -0.12 -23.07 -11.36
CA ASN A 272 -0.87 -24.27 -11.74
C ASN A 272 -2.12 -23.92 -12.56
N LEU A 273 -2.90 -22.93 -12.13
CA LEU A 273 -4.09 -22.45 -12.86
C LEU A 273 -3.72 -21.98 -14.28
N ARG A 274 -2.63 -21.21 -14.40
CA ARG A 274 -2.11 -20.73 -15.68
C ARG A 274 -1.68 -21.88 -16.58
N THR A 275 -1.10 -22.95 -16.03
CA THR A 275 -0.67 -24.10 -16.83
C THR A 275 -1.84 -24.87 -17.45
N THR A 276 -3.02 -24.86 -16.83
CA THR A 276 -4.24 -25.52 -17.34
C THR A 276 -4.73 -24.93 -18.66
N ILE A 277 -4.42 -23.66 -18.95
CA ILE A 277 -4.83 -22.97 -20.17
C ILE A 277 -3.69 -22.81 -21.19
N ARG A 278 -2.59 -23.57 -21.04
CA ARG A 278 -1.42 -23.49 -21.94
C ARG A 278 -1.84 -23.66 -23.40
N GLY A 279 -1.60 -22.62 -24.20
CA GLY A 279 -1.95 -22.56 -25.63
C GLY A 279 -2.87 -21.38 -26.00
N SER A 280 -3.61 -20.82 -25.02
CA SER A 280 -4.40 -19.60 -25.22
C SER A 280 -3.66 -18.38 -24.67
N ASN A 281 -3.28 -17.44 -25.54
CA ASN A 281 -2.68 -16.16 -25.14
C ASN A 281 -3.72 -15.10 -24.74
N VAL A 282 -5.02 -15.44 -24.78
CA VAL A 282 -6.11 -14.46 -24.65
C VAL A 282 -6.21 -13.88 -23.23
N PHE A 283 -5.90 -14.66 -22.19
CA PHE A 283 -5.93 -14.21 -20.80
C PHE A 283 -4.61 -14.46 -20.09
N ASN A 284 -3.52 -13.89 -20.61
CA ASN A 284 -2.20 -14.04 -20.00
C ASN A 284 -2.10 -13.25 -18.68
N PHE A 285 -1.61 -13.92 -17.64
CA PHE A 285 -1.24 -13.31 -16.36
C PHE A 285 0.12 -13.79 -15.84
N ASP A 286 1.02 -14.23 -16.74
CA ASP A 286 2.39 -14.63 -16.39
C ASP A 286 3.27 -13.42 -16.05
N PRO A 287 3.70 -13.23 -14.78
CA PRO A 287 4.55 -12.10 -14.40
C PRO A 287 5.94 -12.16 -15.04
N LYS A 288 6.41 -13.32 -15.54
CA LYS A 288 7.73 -13.45 -16.19
C LYS A 288 7.84 -12.63 -17.48
N CYS A 289 6.71 -12.31 -18.12
CA CYS A 289 6.72 -11.49 -19.33
C CYS A 289 6.93 -10.00 -19.05
N ILE A 290 6.89 -9.56 -17.78
CA ILE A 290 7.05 -8.16 -17.41
C ILE A 290 8.53 -7.80 -17.45
N GLN A 291 8.91 -6.97 -18.42
CA GLN A 291 10.19 -6.28 -18.40
C GLN A 291 10.06 -5.03 -17.53
N TRP A 292 10.40 -5.14 -16.24
CA TRP A 292 10.10 -4.09 -15.24
C TRP A 292 10.53 -2.69 -15.64
N GLU A 293 11.70 -2.55 -16.25
CA GLU A 293 12.25 -1.26 -16.63
C GLU A 293 11.43 -0.61 -17.74
N ASP A 294 11.16 -1.38 -18.80
CA ASP A 294 10.30 -0.96 -19.91
C ASP A 294 8.88 -0.66 -19.42
N TYR A 295 8.30 -1.56 -18.62
CA TYR A 295 6.97 -1.38 -18.05
C TYR A 295 6.86 -0.10 -17.21
N PHE A 296 7.82 0.19 -16.33
CA PHE A 296 7.74 1.41 -15.52
C PHE A 296 8.02 2.68 -16.33
N VAL A 297 9.06 2.66 -17.16
CA VAL A 297 9.53 3.87 -17.89
C VAL A 297 8.62 4.22 -19.04
N ASN A 298 8.12 3.23 -19.80
CA ASN A 298 7.38 3.47 -21.04
C ASN A 298 5.86 3.28 -20.89
N THR A 299 5.40 2.57 -19.85
CA THR A 299 3.97 2.30 -19.63
C THR A 299 3.42 2.97 -18.37
N HIS A 300 3.89 2.57 -17.19
CA HIS A 300 3.26 2.94 -15.92
C HIS A 300 3.45 4.41 -15.55
N PHE A 301 4.69 4.93 -15.53
CA PHE A 301 4.93 6.33 -15.17
C PHE A 301 4.30 7.32 -16.17
N PRO A 302 4.39 7.10 -17.50
CA PRO A 302 3.62 7.88 -18.46
C PRO A 302 2.10 7.77 -18.24
N GLY A 303 1.61 6.57 -17.90
CA GLY A 303 0.22 6.32 -17.54
C GLY A 303 -0.28 7.19 -16.39
N ILE A 304 0.50 7.32 -15.31
CA ILE A 304 0.18 8.21 -14.18
C ILE A 304 0.05 9.66 -14.67
N ALA A 305 0.98 10.14 -15.50
CA ALA A 305 0.93 11.50 -16.03
C ALA A 305 -0.31 11.72 -16.91
N LYS A 306 -0.62 10.77 -17.79
CA LYS A 306 -1.72 10.84 -18.77
C LYS A 306 -3.10 10.74 -18.13
N TYR A 307 -3.30 9.78 -17.22
CA TYR A 307 -4.63 9.43 -16.73
C TYR A 307 -4.97 10.05 -15.37
N VAL A 308 -3.96 10.44 -14.58
CA VAL A 308 -4.16 10.83 -13.18
C VAL A 308 -3.76 12.27 -12.89
N LEU A 309 -2.67 12.77 -13.44
CA LEU A 309 -2.13 14.10 -13.14
C LEU A 309 -2.73 15.24 -13.99
N LYS A 310 -3.98 15.12 -14.42
CA LYS A 310 -4.69 16.17 -15.15
C LYS A 310 -4.72 17.51 -14.39
#